data_AF-A0A3C1F1A1-F1
#
_entry.id   AF-A0A3C1F1A1-F1
#
_cell.length_a   1.000
_cell.length_b   1.000
_cell.length_c   1.000
_cell.angle_alpha   90.00
_cell.angle_beta   90.00
_cell.angle_gamma   90.00
#
_symmetry.space_group_name_H-M   'P 1'
#
loop_
_entity.id
_entity.type
_entity.pdbx_description
1 polymer ?
#
loop_
_entity_poly.entity_id
_entity_poly.type
_entity_poly.pdbx_seq_one_letter_code
_entity_poly.pdbx_strand_id
1 'polypeptide(L)'
;MKKLLIRTIFLMLVLYTSSQAQGIESRKFGIGFMIGSPTGISLKYWLNEVNALTGGISLENKGGIQINYLWHSFEAIRVTDGRLPIHYGFGAQSQFDDHTILGLRGVVGLTYIFERSPFDIFCELAPLLEIGNDAEFRLTASAGARYYF
;
A
#
# COMPACT_ATOMS: atom_id res chain seq x y z
N MET A 1 0.76 9.27 32.76
CA MET A 1 2.05 9.30 32.03
C MET A 1 1.94 8.76 30.60
N LYS A 2 1.41 7.54 30.36
CA LYS A 2 1.25 6.96 29.01
C LYS A 2 0.47 7.83 28.01
N LYS A 3 -0.60 8.51 28.44
CA LYS A 3 -1.41 9.42 27.60
C LYS A 3 -0.68 10.71 27.18
N LEU A 4 0.27 11.18 28.00
CA LEU A 4 1.09 12.35 27.68
C LEU A 4 2.16 11.98 26.65
N LEU A 5 2.77 10.80 26.80
CA LEU A 5 3.74 10.27 25.84
C LEU A 5 3.12 10.07 24.45
N ILE A 6 1.90 9.52 24.37
CA ILE A 6 1.18 9.34 23.10
C ILE A 6 0.88 10.70 22.42
N ARG A 7 0.50 11.71 23.20
CA ARG A 7 0.27 13.07 22.68
C ARG A 7 1.57 13.72 22.18
N THR A 8 2.67 13.53 22.88
CA THR A 8 3.98 14.05 22.45
C THR A 8 4.48 13.35 21.19
N ILE A 9 4.29 12.03 21.08
CA ILE A 9 4.64 11.26 19.86
C ILE A 9 3.78 11.71 18.67
N PHE A 10 2.47 11.88 18.88
CA PHE A 10 1.57 12.36 17.84
C PHE A 10 1.91 13.79 17.40
N LEU A 11 2.25 14.68 18.35
CA LEU A 11 2.66 16.05 18.05
C LEU A 11 4.01 16.11 17.32
N MET A 12 4.99 15.27 17.70
CA MET A 12 6.25 15.12 16.98
C MET A 12 6.01 14.63 15.54
N LEU A 13 5.16 13.61 15.36
CA LEU A 13 4.82 13.06 14.05
C LEU A 13 4.17 14.11 13.13
N VAL A 14 3.29 14.96 13.67
CA VAL A 14 2.67 16.07 12.93
C VAL A 14 3.71 17.14 12.56
N LEU A 15 4.66 17.46 13.46
CA LEU A 15 5.69 18.46 13.22
C LEU A 15 6.78 18.02 12.22
N TYR A 16 6.92 16.72 11.94
CA TYR A 16 7.81 16.21 10.88
C TYR A 16 7.26 16.42 9.45
N THR A 17 5.99 16.81 9.29
CA THR A 17 5.34 16.88 7.95
C THR A 17 5.49 18.23 7.23
N SER A 18 6.09 19.25 7.85
CA SER A 18 6.11 20.63 7.32
C SER A 18 7.35 21.01 6.52
N SER A 19 8.13 20.05 6.05
CA SER A 19 9.18 20.30 5.06
C SER A 19 9.46 19.01 4.31
N GLN A 20 8.90 18.88 3.11
CA GLN A 20 9.66 19.20 1.91
C GLN A 20 8.73 19.13 0.69
N ALA A 21 8.88 20.10 -0.21
CA ALA A 21 8.47 19.93 -1.61
C ALA A 21 9.44 18.94 -2.26
N GLN A 22 9.27 17.66 -1.93
CA GLN A 22 10.10 16.57 -2.46
C GLN A 22 9.62 16.29 -3.88
N GLY A 23 10.53 16.51 -4.86
CA GLY A 23 10.37 16.02 -6.22
C GLY A 23 10.03 14.53 -6.22
N ILE A 24 9.47 14.01 -7.32
CA ILE A 24 8.95 12.63 -7.39
C ILE A 24 9.97 11.60 -6.86
N GLU A 25 11.27 11.81 -7.10
CA GLU A 25 12.36 10.93 -6.67
C GLU A 25 12.62 10.90 -5.16
N SER A 26 12.21 11.94 -4.45
CA SER A 26 12.44 12.04 -3.01
C SER A 26 11.28 11.49 -2.16
N ARG A 27 10.08 11.36 -2.73
CA ARG A 27 8.86 10.87 -2.04
C ARG A 27 8.99 9.41 -1.63
N LYS A 28 9.40 9.15 -0.39
CA LYS A 28 9.66 7.78 0.09
C LYS A 28 8.44 7.10 0.68
N PHE A 29 7.62 7.81 1.44
CA PHE A 29 6.52 7.21 2.20
C PHE A 29 5.17 7.78 1.77
N GLY A 30 4.22 6.90 1.50
CA GLY A 30 2.86 7.25 1.11
C GLY A 30 1.81 6.58 2.01
N ILE A 31 0.74 7.32 2.32
CA ILE A 31 -0.43 6.85 3.06
C ILE A 31 -1.71 7.22 2.32
N GLY A 32 -2.70 6.35 2.36
CA GLY A 32 -4.03 6.68 1.88
C GLY A 32 -5.00 5.54 2.11
N PHE A 33 -5.87 5.32 1.13
CA PHE A 33 -6.96 4.37 1.25
C PHE A 33 -7.00 3.42 0.04
N MET A 34 -7.63 2.27 0.25
CA MET A 34 -7.99 1.33 -0.79
C MET A 34 -9.43 0.88 -0.60
N ILE A 35 -10.11 0.63 -1.71
CA ILE A 35 -11.46 0.10 -1.81
C ILE A 35 -11.44 -1.19 -2.62
N GLY A 36 -12.39 -2.09 -2.35
CA GLY A 36 -12.45 -3.42 -2.95
C GLY A 36 -12.21 -4.49 -1.88
N SER A 37 -11.39 -5.48 -2.18
CA SER A 37 -11.03 -6.55 -1.24
C SER A 37 -9.52 -6.57 -1.01
N PRO A 38 -9.00 -5.96 0.08
CA PRO A 38 -9.74 -5.33 1.19
C PRO A 38 -10.06 -3.86 0.96
N THR A 39 -11.07 -3.36 1.67
CA THR A 39 -11.31 -1.93 1.87
C THR A 39 -10.65 -1.44 3.18
N GLY A 40 -9.86 -0.38 3.12
CA GLY A 40 -9.20 0.17 4.30
C GLY A 40 -8.03 1.12 4.02
N ILE A 41 -7.04 1.14 4.90
CA ILE A 41 -5.87 2.03 4.83
C ILE A 41 -4.78 1.37 3.99
N SER A 42 -4.15 2.13 3.09
CA SER A 42 -3.01 1.70 2.28
C SER A 42 -1.76 2.50 2.62
N LEU A 43 -0.62 1.81 2.73
CA LEU A 43 0.70 2.37 2.95
C LEU A 43 1.64 1.94 1.83
N LYS A 44 2.58 2.80 1.48
CA LYS A 44 3.66 2.49 0.55
C LYS A 44 4.97 3.11 1.01
N TYR A 45 6.05 2.37 0.88
CA TYR A 45 7.41 2.83 1.13
C TYR A 45 8.31 2.43 -0.03
N TRP A 46 8.82 3.42 -0.77
CA TRP A 46 9.79 3.19 -1.83
C TRP A 46 11.15 2.83 -1.23
N LEU A 47 11.65 1.64 -1.60
CA LEU A 47 12.98 1.16 -1.21
C LEU A 47 14.06 1.75 -2.12
N ASN A 48 13.73 1.91 -3.40
CA ASN A 48 14.54 2.54 -4.44
C ASN A 48 13.60 2.96 -5.59
N GLU A 49 14.17 3.36 -6.73
CA GLU A 49 13.40 3.86 -7.88
C GLU A 49 12.42 2.84 -8.49
N VAL A 50 12.66 1.54 -8.32
CA VAL A 50 11.87 0.47 -8.94
C VAL A 50 11.21 -0.49 -7.95
N ASN A 51 11.64 -0.50 -6.68
CA ASN A 51 11.12 -1.40 -5.65
C ASN A 51 10.40 -0.64 -4.52
N ALA A 52 9.31 -1.19 -4.02
CA ALA A 52 8.60 -0.67 -2.87
C ALA A 52 8.06 -1.78 -1.96
N LEU A 53 7.91 -1.46 -0.68
CA LEU A 53 7.05 -2.19 0.23
C LEU A 53 5.67 -1.53 0.23
N THR A 54 4.61 -2.31 0.22
CA THR A 54 3.26 -1.82 0.49
C THR A 54 2.69 -2.52 1.71
N GLY A 55 1.88 -1.79 2.46
CA GLY A 55 1.16 -2.28 3.61
C GLY A 55 -0.32 -1.95 3.48
N GLY A 56 -1.18 -2.73 4.11
CA GLY A 56 -2.60 -2.43 4.15
C GLY A 56 -3.23 -2.90 5.44
N ILE A 57 -4.22 -2.15 5.92
CA ILE A 57 -5.05 -2.49 7.07
C ILE A 57 -6.49 -2.52 6.57
N SER A 58 -7.13 -3.69 6.63
CA SER A 58 -8.55 -3.85 6.30
C SER A 58 -9.40 -3.31 7.44
N LEU A 59 -10.40 -2.50 7.08
CA LEU A 59 -11.40 -1.94 8.02
C LEU A 59 -12.75 -2.67 7.91
N GLU A 60 -12.80 -3.78 7.17
CA GLU A 60 -13.97 -4.66 7.11
C GLU A 60 -14.18 -5.41 8.44
N ASN A 61 -15.34 -6.03 8.65
CA ASN A 61 -15.75 -6.62 9.96
C ASN A 61 -14.72 -7.56 10.61
N LYS A 62 -13.96 -8.32 9.81
CA LYS A 62 -12.93 -9.25 10.29
C LYS A 62 -11.55 -8.61 10.41
N GLY A 63 -11.37 -7.41 9.85
CA GLY A 63 -10.09 -6.74 9.76
C GLY A 63 -9.02 -7.59 9.08
N GLY A 64 -7.79 -7.09 9.13
CA GLY A 64 -6.64 -7.83 8.63
C GLY A 64 -5.52 -6.90 8.20
N ILE A 65 -4.35 -7.48 8.01
CA ILE A 65 -3.17 -6.77 7.54
C ILE A 65 -2.59 -7.45 6.31
N GLN A 66 -2.03 -6.68 5.41
CA GLN A 66 -1.28 -7.17 4.26
C GLN A 66 0.06 -6.45 4.16
N ILE A 67 1.06 -7.15 3.65
CA ILE A 67 2.36 -6.60 3.29
C ILE A 67 2.81 -7.20 1.96
N ASN A 68 3.33 -6.38 1.05
CA ASN A 68 3.85 -6.83 -0.23
C ASN A 68 5.19 -6.18 -0.55
N TYR A 69 6.03 -6.91 -1.27
CA TYR A 69 7.18 -6.39 -1.98
C TYR A 69 6.83 -6.26 -3.47
N LEU A 70 6.99 -5.07 -4.04
CA LEU A 70 6.58 -4.74 -5.40
C LEU A 70 7.74 -4.22 -6.23
N TRP A 71 7.83 -4.70 -7.47
CA TRP A 71 8.61 -4.11 -8.56
C TRP A 71 7.73 -3.20 -9.43
N HIS A 72 8.33 -2.18 -10.04
CA HIS A 72 7.65 -1.22 -10.92
C HIS A 72 8.38 -1.14 -12.26
N SER A 73 7.67 -1.49 -13.34
CA SER A 73 8.14 -1.34 -14.71
C SER A 73 7.57 -0.07 -15.33
N PHE A 74 8.43 0.95 -15.46
CA PHE A 74 8.08 2.27 -15.99
C PHE A 74 8.08 2.34 -17.52
N GLU A 75 8.71 1.36 -18.18
CA GLU A 75 8.88 1.38 -19.63
C GLU A 75 7.69 0.77 -20.38
N ALA A 76 6.84 0.01 -19.67
CA ALA A 76 5.73 -0.71 -20.27
C ALA A 76 4.63 0.21 -20.83
N ILE A 77 4.37 1.34 -20.16
CA ILE A 77 3.32 2.30 -20.56
C ILE A 77 3.86 3.72 -20.44
N ARG A 78 3.85 4.46 -21.56
CA ARG A 78 4.25 5.87 -21.60
C ARG A 78 3.02 6.77 -21.62
N VAL A 79 3.04 7.79 -20.77
CA VAL A 79 1.99 8.81 -20.66
C VAL A 79 2.61 10.19 -20.85
N THR A 80 1.81 11.16 -21.30
CA THR A 80 2.29 12.52 -21.61
C THR A 80 2.64 13.34 -20.36
N ASP A 81 1.94 13.09 -19.25
CA ASP A 81 2.16 13.74 -17.95
C ASP A 81 2.19 12.65 -16.87
N GLY A 82 3.10 12.76 -15.89
CA GLY A 82 3.28 11.77 -14.84
C GLY A 82 3.94 10.46 -15.28
N ARG A 83 3.75 9.40 -14.47
CA ARG A 83 4.28 8.05 -14.74
C ARG A 83 3.22 6.99 -14.46
N LEU A 84 3.10 5.98 -15.33
CA LEU A 84 2.12 4.89 -15.19
C LEU A 84 2.83 3.51 -15.19
N PRO A 85 3.67 3.20 -14.18
CA PRO A 85 4.27 1.88 -14.10
C PRO A 85 3.23 0.76 -13.92
N ILE A 86 3.49 -0.36 -14.60
CA ILE A 86 2.94 -1.66 -14.20
C ILE A 86 3.73 -2.11 -12.98
N HIS A 87 3.06 -2.48 -11.91
CA HIS A 87 3.70 -3.05 -10.75
C HIS A 87 3.26 -4.49 -10.54
N TYR A 88 4.17 -5.29 -10.00
CA TYR A 88 3.91 -6.68 -9.69
C TYR A 88 4.79 -7.12 -8.53
N GLY A 89 4.38 -8.20 -7.85
CA GLY A 89 5.14 -8.69 -6.73
C GLY A 89 4.43 -9.77 -5.95
N PHE A 90 4.88 -9.95 -4.72
CA PHE A 90 4.38 -10.97 -3.81
C PHE A 90 4.29 -10.41 -2.40
N GLY A 91 3.48 -11.07 -1.58
CA GLY A 91 3.24 -10.63 -0.22
C GLY A 91 2.59 -11.70 0.62
N ALA A 92 2.27 -11.29 1.83
CA ALA A 92 1.48 -12.08 2.76
C ALA A 92 0.37 -11.22 3.36
N GLN A 93 -0.68 -11.88 3.81
CA GLN A 93 -1.72 -11.25 4.59
C GLN A 93 -2.13 -12.13 5.78
N SER A 94 -2.73 -11.48 6.75
CA SER A 94 -3.34 -12.11 7.91
C SER A 94 -4.72 -11.49 8.12
N GLN A 95 -5.76 -12.33 8.19
CA GLN A 95 -7.12 -11.90 8.53
C GLN A 95 -7.39 -12.23 9.99
N PHE A 96 -8.01 -11.29 10.71
CA PHE A 96 -8.30 -11.42 12.14
C PHE A 96 -9.75 -11.88 12.36
N ASP A 97 -10.08 -13.04 11.77
CA ASP A 97 -11.36 -13.70 12.01
C ASP A 97 -11.35 -14.46 13.36
N ASP A 98 -12.36 -15.27 13.64
CA ASP A 98 -12.40 -16.18 14.82
C ASP A 98 -11.13 -17.03 14.96
N HIS A 99 -10.45 -17.30 13.84
CA HIS A 99 -9.11 -17.86 13.78
C HIS A 99 -8.23 -17.00 12.86
N THR A 100 -6.96 -16.80 13.22
CA THR A 100 -6.00 -16.08 12.37
C THR A 100 -5.72 -16.89 11.11
N ILE A 101 -6.19 -16.42 9.96
CA ILE A 101 -5.92 -17.03 8.65
C ILE A 101 -4.74 -16.31 8.02
N LEU A 102 -3.68 -17.05 7.71
CA LEU A 102 -2.53 -16.55 6.97
C LEU A 102 -2.71 -16.82 5.48
N GLY A 103 -2.21 -15.94 4.63
CA GLY A 103 -2.25 -16.16 3.20
C GLY A 103 -1.06 -15.59 2.46
N LEU A 104 -0.66 -16.25 1.38
CA LEU A 104 0.34 -15.79 0.43
C LEU A 104 -0.36 -15.16 -0.77
N ARG A 105 0.12 -14.02 -1.25
CA ARG A 105 -0.48 -13.30 -2.37
C ARG A 105 0.54 -12.97 -3.45
N GLY A 106 0.15 -13.16 -4.70
CA GLY A 106 0.76 -12.51 -5.84
C GLY A 106 0.02 -11.21 -6.12
N VAL A 107 0.70 -10.16 -6.57
CA VAL A 107 0.09 -8.86 -6.86
C VAL A 107 0.49 -8.43 -8.25
N VAL A 108 -0.45 -7.89 -9.02
CA VAL A 108 -0.21 -7.19 -10.27
C VAL A 108 -1.16 -6.00 -10.36
N GLY A 109 -0.68 -4.87 -10.87
CA GLY A 109 -1.49 -3.67 -10.91
C GLY A 109 -0.86 -2.53 -11.70
N LEU A 110 -1.58 -1.41 -11.70
CA LEU A 110 -1.16 -0.14 -12.30
C LEU A 110 -1.08 0.91 -11.20
N THR A 111 -0.06 1.75 -11.23
CA THR A 111 0.01 2.95 -10.37
C THR A 111 0.21 4.17 -11.26
N TYR A 112 -0.67 5.15 -11.19
CA TYR A 112 -0.46 6.45 -11.83
C TYR A 112 0.12 7.43 -10.80
N ILE A 113 1.34 7.87 -11.05
CA ILE A 113 2.10 8.79 -10.20
C ILE A 113 2.00 10.18 -10.82
N PHE A 114 1.37 11.11 -10.10
CA PHE A 114 1.24 12.49 -10.55
C PHE A 114 2.59 13.23 -10.42
N GLU A 115 3.01 13.92 -11.48
CA GLU A 115 4.28 14.65 -11.50
C GLU A 115 4.23 15.88 -10.59
N ARG A 116 3.19 16.69 -10.73
CA ARG A 116 3.03 17.98 -10.03
C ARG A 116 2.27 17.90 -8.71
N SER A 117 1.80 16.71 -8.33
CA SER A 117 0.96 16.52 -7.14
C SER A 117 1.53 15.41 -6.27
N PRO A 118 1.54 15.53 -4.93
CA PRO A 118 2.11 14.54 -4.00
C PRO A 118 1.18 13.33 -3.80
N PHE A 119 0.53 12.85 -4.86
CA PHE A 119 -0.38 11.72 -4.79
C PHE A 119 -0.07 10.67 -5.86
N ASP A 120 -0.46 9.43 -5.59
CA ASP A 120 -0.69 8.41 -6.61
C ASP A 120 -2.12 7.87 -6.55
N ILE A 121 -2.56 7.27 -7.64
CA ILE A 121 -3.73 6.38 -7.66
C ILE A 121 -3.29 5.02 -8.19
N PHE A 122 -3.96 3.96 -7.76
CA PHE A 122 -3.60 2.61 -8.16
C PHE A 122 -4.80 1.70 -8.28
N CYS A 123 -4.63 0.62 -9.03
CA CYS A 123 -5.50 -0.54 -9.04
C CYS A 123 -4.67 -1.83 -9.06
N GLU A 124 -5.14 -2.85 -8.34
CA GLU A 124 -4.45 -4.11 -8.09
C GLU A 124 -5.40 -5.29 -8.27
N LEU A 125 -4.88 -6.36 -8.86
CA LEU A 125 -5.43 -7.70 -8.82
C LEU A 125 -4.43 -8.60 -8.10
N ALA A 126 -4.92 -9.44 -7.19
CA ALA A 126 -4.06 -10.29 -6.39
C ALA A 126 -4.62 -11.71 -6.24
N PRO A 127 -4.04 -12.73 -6.89
CA PRO A 127 -4.28 -14.12 -6.50
C PRO A 127 -3.76 -14.33 -5.07
N LEU A 128 -4.60 -14.93 -4.23
CA LEU A 128 -4.39 -15.15 -2.82
C LEU A 128 -4.60 -16.64 -2.50
N LEU A 129 -3.63 -17.25 -1.85
CA LEU A 129 -3.73 -18.59 -1.29
C LEU A 129 -3.80 -18.46 0.24
N GLU A 130 -4.97 -18.69 0.80
CA GLU A 130 -5.19 -18.73 2.25
C GLU A 130 -4.86 -20.13 2.79
N ILE A 131 -4.13 -20.17 3.90
CA ILE A 131 -3.69 -21.39 4.57
C ILE A 131 -4.31 -21.36 5.96
N GLY A 132 -5.42 -22.08 6.11
CA GLY A 132 -6.12 -22.33 7.37
C GLY A 132 -6.14 -23.82 7.70
N ASN A 133 -7.32 -24.35 8.03
CA ASN A 133 -7.54 -25.80 8.13
C ASN A 133 -7.42 -26.47 6.75
N ASP A 134 -7.91 -25.78 5.72
CA ASP A 134 -7.77 -26.14 4.31
C ASP A 134 -7.09 -24.99 3.55
N ALA A 135 -6.53 -25.31 2.39
CA ALA A 135 -5.95 -24.31 1.49
C ALA A 135 -7.04 -23.79 0.53
N GLU A 136 -7.33 -22.50 0.54
CA GLU A 136 -8.33 -21.87 -0.31
C GLU A 136 -7.69 -20.84 -1.25
N PHE A 137 -8.03 -20.91 -2.53
CA PHE A 137 -7.60 -19.94 -3.52
C PHE A 137 -8.66 -18.88 -3.77
N ARG A 138 -8.28 -17.61 -3.70
CA ARG A 138 -9.14 -16.46 -3.92
C ARG A 138 -8.47 -15.47 -4.87
N LEU A 139 -9.26 -14.75 -5.65
CA LEU A 139 -8.77 -13.61 -6.42
C LEU A 139 -9.34 -12.34 -5.81
N THR A 140 -8.46 -11.41 -5.45
CA THR A 140 -8.86 -10.12 -4.88
C THR A 140 -8.57 -8.99 -5.86
N ALA A 141 -9.33 -7.90 -5.72
CA ALA A 141 -9.19 -6.70 -6.52
C ALA A 141 -9.35 -5.47 -5.64
N SER A 142 -8.49 -4.47 -5.82
CA SER A 142 -8.59 -3.21 -5.09
C SER A 142 -8.17 -2.02 -5.95
N ALA A 143 -8.62 -0.83 -5.56
CA ALA A 143 -8.18 0.43 -6.12
C ALA A 143 -8.05 1.46 -5.01
N GLY A 144 -7.20 2.47 -5.19
CA GLY A 144 -6.95 3.43 -4.12
C GLY A 144 -6.15 4.64 -4.53
N ALA A 145 -5.87 5.48 -3.54
CA ALA A 145 -5.05 6.68 -3.68
C ALA A 145 -4.15 6.83 -2.46
N ARG A 146 -2.94 7.37 -2.65
CA ARG A 146 -1.99 7.61 -1.55
C ARG A 146 -1.39 9.01 -1.68
N TYR A 147 -1.28 9.72 -0.56
CA TYR A 147 -0.52 10.96 -0.41
C TYR A 147 0.90 10.64 0.06
N TYR A 148 1.90 11.34 -0.48
CA TYR A 148 3.32 11.14 -0.17
C TYR A 148 3.94 12.30 0.59
N PHE A 149 4.85 11.95 1.51
CA PHE A 149 5.67 12.88 2.30
C PHE A 149 7.13 12.88 1.83
#